data_AF-A0A4R1R5I0-F1
#
_entry.id   AF-A0A4R1R5I0-F1
#
_cell.length_a   1.000
_cell.length_b   1.000
_cell.length_c   1.000
_cell.angle_alpha   90.00
_cell.angle_beta   90.00
_cell.angle_gamma   90.00
#
_symmetry.space_group_name_H-M   'P 1'
#
loop_
_entity.id
_entity.type
_entity.pdbx_description
1 polymer ?
#
loop_
_entity_poly.entity_id
_entity_poly.type
_entity_poly.pdbx_seq_one_letter_code
_entity_poly.pdbx_strand_id
1 'polypeptide(L)' 'MYLIRYQIVKQALETPELGRYVSYGIEAVALPDGQRLAFVSDVSTDPAFAANLAERCTEGQLDPAQLLDVVLDAL' A
#
# COMPACT_ATOMS: atom_id res chain seq x y z
N MET A 1 -0.70 -20.85 8.73
CA MET A 1 -1.43 -19.67 8.24
C MET A 1 -0.69 -18.47 8.76
N TYR A 2 -0.15 -17.63 7.89
CA TYR A 2 0.58 -16.42 8.29
C TYR A 2 -0.41 -15.26 8.38
N LEU A 3 -0.21 -14.36 9.35
CA LEU A 3 -0.99 -13.13 9.42
C LEU A 3 -0.40 -12.13 8.42
N ILE A 4 -1.27 -11.47 7.66
CA ILE A 4 -0.86 -10.44 6.70
C ILE A 4 -1.13 -9.08 7.33
N ARG A 5 -0.10 -8.23 7.35
CA ARG A 5 -0.20 -6.83 7.74
C ARG A 5 0.04 -5.96 6.52
N TYR A 6 -0.84 -4.99 6.30
CA TYR A 6 -0.65 -3.96 5.29
C TYR A 6 -0.11 -2.69 5.93
N GLN A 7 0.88 -2.06 5.31
CA GLN A 7 1.50 -0.83 5.82
C GLN A 7 1.87 0.11 4.69
N ILE A 8 1.88 1.41 5.00
CA ILE A 8 2.28 2.43 4.03
C ILE A 8 3.80 2.48 3.88
N VAL A 9 4.23 2.77 2.66
CA VAL A 9 5.65 3.00 2.32
C VAL A 9 5.76 4.40 1.74
N LYS A 10 6.47 5.29 2.42
CA LYS A 10 6.75 6.62 1.90
C LYS A 10 7.74 6.54 0.73
N GLN A 11 7.41 7.20 -0.37
CA GLN A 11 8.18 7.24 -1.60
C GLN A 11 8.47 8.68 -2.00
N ALA A 12 9.66 8.92 -2.54
CA ALA A 12 9.97 10.14 -3.28
C ALA A 12 10.04 9.75 -4.76
N LEU A 13 9.12 10.26 -5.56
CA LEU A 13 8.95 9.94 -6.97
C LEU A 13 9.22 11.18 -7.82
N GLU A 14 9.52 10.97 -9.10
CA GLU A 14 9.75 12.03 -10.07
C GLU A 14 9.07 11.64 -11.38
N THR A 15 8.19 12.51 -11.89
CA THR A 15 7.63 12.38 -13.24
C THR A 15 7.92 13.63 -14.06
N PRO A 16 8.01 13.52 -15.41
CA PRO A 16 8.20 14.69 -16.27
C PRO A 16 7.13 15.77 -16.08
N GLU A 17 5.90 15.39 -15.74
CA GLU A 17 4.74 16.28 -15.65
C GLU A 17 4.63 16.99 -14.29
N LEU A 18 4.97 16.31 -13.19
CA LEU A 18 4.79 16.81 -11.82
C LEU A 18 6.11 17.23 -11.15
N GLY A 19 7.24 16.87 -11.74
CA GLY A 19 8.54 16.97 -11.07
C GLY A 19 8.64 16.01 -9.89
N ARG A 20 9.40 16.39 -8.86
CA ARG A 20 9.55 15.57 -7.65
C ARG A 20 8.37 15.74 -6.71
N TYR A 21 7.80 14.64 -6.25
CA TYR A 21 6.74 14.63 -5.26
C TYR A 21 6.89 13.48 -4.27
N VAL A 22 6.20 13.61 -3.14
CA VAL A 22 6.11 12.55 -2.13
C VAL A 22 4.79 11.82 -2.34
N SER A 23 4.87 10.50 -2.40
CA SER A 23 3.71 9.62 -2.47
C SER A 23 3.84 8.50 -1.45
N TYR A 24 2.75 7.80 -1.20
CA TYR A 24 2.67 6.69 -0.28
C TYR A 24 2.15 5.48 -1.05
N GLY A 25 2.94 4.42 -1.11
CA GLY A 25 2.51 3.10 -1.58
C GLY A 25 2.01 2.25 -0.42
N ILE A 26 1.45 1.08 -0.73
CA ILE A 26 1.00 0.09 0.27
C ILE A 26 1.70 -1.23 0.00
N GLU A 27 2.31 -1.82 1.03
CA GLU A 27 2.88 -3.17 0.98
C GLU A 27 2.11 -4.13 1.89
N ALA A 28 2.00 -5.39 1.44
CA ALA A 28 1.53 -6.50 2.25
C ALA A 28 2.74 -7.27 2.77
N VAL A 29 2.83 -7.49 4.09
CA VAL A 29 3.91 -8.24 4.73
C VAL A 29 3.36 -9.42 5.52
N ALA A 30 3.97 -10.59 5.36
CA ALA A 30 3.72 -11.74 6.20
C ALA A 30 4.37 -11.55 7.58
N LEU A 31 3.72 -12.07 8.62
CA LEU A 31 4.22 -12.09 9.98
C LEU A 31 4.41 -13.53 10.47
N PRO A 32 5.49 -13.82 11.22
CA PRO A 32 6.49 -12.87 11.75
C PRO A 32 7.72 -12.64 10.84
N ASP A 33 7.80 -13.33 9.69
CA ASP A 33 8.98 -13.33 8.80
C ASP A 33 9.25 -11.97 8.12
N GLY A 34 8.25 -11.08 8.06
CA GLY A 34 8.37 -9.77 7.41
C GLY A 34 8.47 -9.89 5.90
N GLN A 35 8.14 -11.05 5.31
CA GLN A 35 8.25 -11.24 3.87
C GLN A 35 7.20 -10.36 3.17
N ARG A 36 7.65 -9.50 2.26
CA ARG A 36 6.75 -8.74 1.39
C ARG A 36 6.06 -9.69 0.40
N LEU A 37 4.73 -9.73 0.45
CA LEU A 37 3.87 -10.55 -0.40
C LEU A 37 3.38 -9.79 -1.63
N ALA A 38 3.07 -8.50 -1.47
CA ALA A 38 2.63 -7.61 -2.53
C ALA A 38 3.05 -6.17 -2.25
N PHE A 39 3.10 -5.35 -3.29
CA PHE A 39 3.37 -3.92 -3.17
C PHE A 39 2.72 -3.17 -4.33
N VAL A 40 1.98 -2.12 -3.99
CA VAL A 40 1.45 -1.15 -4.94
C VAL A 40 2.11 0.19 -4.65
N SER A 41 2.83 0.70 -5.64
CA SER A 41 3.50 2.00 -5.59
C SER A 41 2.50 3.13 -5.87
N ASP A 42 2.85 4.33 -5.41
CA ASP A 42 2.18 5.58 -5.83
C ASP A 42 0.65 5.58 -5.63
N VAL A 43 0.19 5.14 -4.46
CA VAL A 43 -1.25 5.03 -4.17
C VAL A 43 -1.87 6.41 -3.93
N SER A 44 -1.21 7.26 -3.12
CA SER A 44 -1.72 8.60 -2.83
C SER A 44 -0.64 9.52 -2.28
N THR A 45 -0.79 10.83 -2.51
CA THR A 45 0.01 11.86 -1.85
C THR A 45 -0.51 12.20 -0.45
N ASP A 46 -1.72 11.75 -0.09
CA ASP A 46 -2.29 11.87 1.26
C ASP A 46 -1.93 10.64 2.13
N PRO A 47 -1.06 10.80 3.15
CA PRO A 47 -0.70 9.71 4.04
C PRO A 47 -1.87 9.17 4.85
N ALA A 48 -2.86 10.00 5.20
CA ALA A 48 -3.99 9.57 6.02
C ALA A 48 -4.91 8.63 5.23
N PHE A 49 -5.17 8.96 3.97
CA PHE A 49 -5.89 8.08 3.05
C PHE A 49 -5.18 6.73 2.88
N ALA A 50 -3.89 6.75 2.54
CA ALA A 50 -3.12 5.51 2.33
C ALA A 50 -3.05 4.65 3.60
N ALA A 51 -2.93 5.27 4.77
CA ALA A 51 -2.93 4.57 6.06
C ALA A 51 -4.28 3.92 6.37
N ASN A 52 -5.39 4.63 6.17
CA ASN A 52 -6.73 4.08 6.39
C ASN A 52 -7.02 2.93 5.42
N LEU A 53 -6.59 3.02 4.17
CA LEU A 53 -6.74 1.94 3.21
C LEU A 53 -5.94 0.70 3.64
N ALA A 54 -4.69 0.87 4.05
CA ALA A 54 -3.87 -0.23 4.57
C ALA A 54 -4.46 -0.86 5.85
N GLU A 55 -5.02 -0.06 6.76
CA GLU A 55 -5.71 -0.55 7.96
C GLU A 55 -6.91 -1.42 7.58
N ARG A 56 -7.77 -0.95 6.69
CA ARG A 56 -8.93 -1.72 6.19
C ARG A 56 -8.52 -3.01 5.49
N CYS A 57 -7.43 -3.01 4.70
CA CYS A 57 -6.89 -4.22 4.10
C CYS A 57 -6.38 -5.21 5.15
N THR A 58 -5.78 -4.71 6.23
CA THR A 58 -5.32 -5.53 7.36
C THR A 58 -6.49 -6.13 8.14
N GLU A 59 -7.49 -5.33 8.50
CA GLU A 59 -8.68 -5.79 9.23
C GLU A 59 -9.49 -6.79 8.41
N GLY A 60 -9.65 -6.54 7.10
CA GLY A 60 -10.35 -7.42 6.17
C GLY A 60 -9.56 -8.68 5.78
N GLN A 61 -8.30 -8.82 6.22
CA GLN A 61 -7.40 -9.89 5.81
C GLN A 61 -7.39 -10.07 4.28
N LEU A 62 -7.25 -8.95 3.56
CA LEU A 62 -7.27 -8.93 2.10
C LEU A 62 -6.24 -9.92 1.53
N ASP A 63 -6.61 -10.63 0.46
CA ASP A 63 -5.66 -11.41 -0.32
C ASP A 63 -4.66 -10.46 -1.01
N PRO A 64 -3.33 -10.60 -0.83
CA PRO A 64 -2.34 -9.75 -1.49
C PRO A 64 -2.48 -9.66 -3.01
N ALA A 65 -3.03 -10.68 -3.67
CA ALA A 65 -3.30 -10.66 -5.11
C ALA A 65 -4.39 -9.66 -5.52
N GLN A 66 -5.24 -9.22 -4.58
CA GLN A 66 -6.32 -8.26 -4.79
C GLN A 66 -5.95 -6.83 -4.38
N LEU A 67 -4.72 -6.61 -3.90
CA LEU A 67 -4.28 -5.30 -3.41
C LEU A 67 -4.38 -4.20 -4.49
N LEU A 68 -4.01 -4.51 -5.74
CA LEU A 68 -4.10 -3.56 -6.84
C LEU A 68 -5.55 -3.17 -7.13
N ASP A 69 -6.45 -4.15 -7.19
CA ASP A 69 -7.87 -3.92 -7.50
C ASP A 69 -8.51 -3.01 -6.43
N VAL A 70 -8.26 -3.29 -5.14
CA VAL A 70 -8.75 -2.47 -4.02
C VAL A 70 -8.19 -1.05 -4.03
N VAL A 71 -6.92 -0.89 -4.40
CA VAL A 71 -6.31 0.45 -4.56
C VAL A 71 -7.02 1.22 -5.67
N LEU A 72 -7.24 0.59 -6.83
CA LEU A 72 -7.89 1.25 -7.97
C LEU A 72 -9.36 1.60 -7.68
N ASP A 73 -10.07 0.77 -6.92
CA ASP A 73 -11.46 1.03 -6.51
C ASP A 73 -11.60 2.17 -5.49
N ALA A 74 -10.51 2.55 -4.82
CA ALA A 74 -10.50 3.59 -3.79
C ALA A 74 -10.13 5.00 -4.31
N LEU A 75 -9.69 5.11 -5.57
CA LEU A 75 -9.23 6.34 -6.23
C LEU A 75 -10.31 6.93 -7.14
#